data_AF-A0A2T3N9Q7-F1
#
_entry.id   AF-A0A2T3N9Q7-F1
#
_cell.length_a   1.000
_cell.length_b   1.000
_cell.length_c   1.000
_cell.angle_alpha   90.00
_cell.angle_beta   90.00
_cell.angle_gamma   90.00
#
_symmetry.space_group_name_H-M   'P 1'
#
loop_
_entity.id
_entity.type
_entity.pdbx_description
1 polymer ?
#
loop_
_entity_poly.entity_id
_entity_poly.type
_entity_poly.pdbx_seq_one_letter_code
_entity_poly.pdbx_strand_id
1 'polypeptide(L)'
;MNMLFSVLLALLLVISSGLHAETDNEGSNKYADLTEAANTLGLSLVSYNRELNKEDRSEKELNKQAASLVESLNQFLALSDKAYKEGVPYDVFPGFWQMVDDWQTLAKSFARGPDYLAKIQVTPMYYPNDSETVFSFEILSTGEVIEIPVKDSQINKCGPLRNEDCREVLSDITDAVEGAYKPIADVYLGPVVLHYTSLEAEWKQFYREARYQTPLDSWFSANVVQVDYFKGLDLTGPPKIQVFFLRPTLVFEHLYDAEKGDKDDVSIALEVIGFNRWKEGFGASITTVYNDRKDADAIGIGASIHIKNKFTIGYAYRDDDKSSVFVNLDLLEWFGDNKETYSRYLGYLN
;
A
#
# COMPACT_ATOMS: atom_id res chain seq x y z
N MET A 1 3.79 19.77 -9.12
CA MET A 1 4.16 19.35 -10.49
C MET A 1 4.02 17.84 -10.74
N ASN A 2 4.11 16.97 -9.72
CA ASN A 2 3.96 15.51 -9.89
C ASN A 2 2.50 15.02 -10.08
N MET A 3 1.49 15.74 -9.56
CA MET A 3 0.07 15.34 -9.73
C MET A 3 -0.42 15.39 -11.19
N LEU A 4 0.08 16.33 -12.00
CA LEU A 4 -0.34 16.46 -13.40
C LEU A 4 0.14 15.27 -14.25
N PHE A 5 1.27 14.67 -13.89
CA PHE A 5 1.86 13.54 -14.62
C PHE A 5 1.11 12.23 -14.33
N SER A 6 0.68 12.01 -13.08
CA SER A 6 -0.10 10.82 -12.70
C SER A 6 -1.49 10.81 -13.33
N VAL A 7 -2.14 11.97 -13.41
CA VAL A 7 -3.46 12.10 -14.07
C VAL A 7 -3.35 11.90 -15.58
N LEU A 8 -2.26 12.36 -16.21
CA LEU A 8 -2.02 12.15 -17.65
C LEU A 8 -1.72 10.68 -17.98
N LEU A 9 -1.00 9.98 -17.11
CA LEU A 9 -0.66 8.56 -17.27
C LEU A 9 -1.89 7.64 -17.08
N ALA A 10 -2.74 7.94 -16.08
CA ALA A 10 -4.02 7.26 -15.92
C ALA A 10 -4.95 7.49 -17.13
N LEU A 11 -4.93 8.70 -17.72
CA LEU A 11 -5.69 8.99 -18.94
C LEU A 11 -5.19 8.19 -20.15
N LEU A 12 -3.87 8.08 -20.32
CA LEU A 12 -3.26 7.30 -21.40
C LEU A 12 -3.53 5.80 -21.23
N LEU A 13 -3.59 5.30 -19.99
CA LEU A 13 -3.93 3.91 -19.71
C LEU A 13 -5.39 3.61 -20.00
N VAL A 14 -6.33 4.46 -19.56
CA VAL A 14 -7.79 4.32 -19.86
C VAL A 14 -8.07 4.42 -21.36
N ILE A 15 -7.38 5.31 -22.08
CA ILE A 15 -7.51 5.42 -23.54
C ILE A 15 -6.90 4.19 -24.23
N SER A 16 -5.75 3.68 -23.77
CA SER A 16 -5.12 2.49 -24.37
C SER A 16 -5.89 1.20 -24.11
N SER A 17 -6.51 1.04 -22.93
CA SER A 17 -7.29 -0.15 -22.58
C SER A 17 -8.66 -0.14 -23.25
N GLY A 18 -9.27 1.03 -23.44
CA GLY A 18 -10.49 1.19 -24.25
C GLY A 18 -10.27 0.99 -25.76
N LEU A 19 -9.05 1.23 -26.26
CA LEU A 19 -8.68 1.00 -27.68
C LEU A 19 -8.08 -0.38 -27.96
N HIS A 20 -7.84 -1.23 -26.95
CA HIS A 20 -7.32 -2.59 -27.14
C HIS A 20 -8.28 -3.69 -26.69
N ALA A 21 -9.48 -3.34 -26.22
CA ALA A 21 -10.61 -4.26 -26.19
C ALA A 21 -11.26 -4.35 -27.59
N GLU A 22 -10.46 -4.44 -28.66
CA GLU A 22 -10.92 -5.06 -29.90
C GLU A 22 -10.88 -6.57 -29.64
N THR A 23 -11.97 -7.06 -29.05
CA THR A 23 -12.25 -8.49 -29.03
C THR A 23 -12.55 -8.89 -30.48
N ASP A 24 -11.62 -9.59 -31.12
CA ASP A 24 -11.78 -10.24 -32.45
C ASP A 24 -12.86 -11.35 -32.46
N ASN A 25 -13.83 -11.29 -31.54
CA ASN A 25 -14.88 -12.28 -31.39
C ASN A 25 -16.18 -11.67 -31.93
N GLU A 26 -16.59 -12.06 -33.14
CA GLU A 26 -17.85 -11.65 -33.80
C GLU A 26 -19.13 -11.94 -32.95
N GLY A 27 -19.01 -12.64 -31.81
CA GLY A 27 -20.06 -12.80 -30.80
C GLY A 27 -20.24 -11.62 -29.81
N SER A 28 -19.31 -10.66 -29.77
CA SER A 28 -19.21 -9.60 -28.74
C SER A 28 -20.33 -8.54 -28.76
N ASN A 29 -21.27 -8.58 -29.70
CA ASN A 29 -22.26 -7.51 -29.87
C ASN A 29 -23.48 -7.63 -28.93
N LYS A 30 -23.65 -8.78 -28.26
CA LYS A 30 -24.86 -9.05 -27.46
C LYS A 30 -25.01 -8.15 -26.23
N TYR A 31 -23.89 -7.68 -25.69
CA TYR A 31 -23.83 -6.80 -24.51
C TYR A 31 -23.13 -5.47 -24.82
N ALA A 32 -23.22 -5.00 -26.08
CA ALA A 32 -22.63 -3.73 -26.50
C ALA A 32 -23.15 -2.55 -25.68
N ASP A 33 -24.48 -2.48 -25.44
CA ASP A 33 -25.09 -1.43 -24.61
C ASP A 33 -24.53 -1.41 -23.18
N LEU A 34 -24.30 -2.61 -22.59
CA LEU A 34 -23.72 -2.74 -21.26
C LEU A 34 -22.26 -2.26 -21.24
N THR A 35 -21.50 -2.61 -22.28
CA THR A 35 -20.11 -2.17 -22.46
C THR A 35 -20.02 -0.65 -22.66
N GLU A 36 -20.94 -0.05 -23.42
CA GLU A 36 -21.02 1.40 -23.60
C GLU A 36 -21.37 2.12 -22.28
N ALA A 37 -22.33 1.58 -21.53
CA ALA A 37 -22.69 2.13 -20.22
C ALA A 37 -21.55 1.99 -19.20
N ALA A 38 -20.83 0.88 -19.23
CA ALA A 38 -19.62 0.63 -18.45
C ALA A 38 -18.55 1.69 -18.73
N ASN A 39 -18.27 1.96 -20.01
CA ASN A 39 -17.32 3.00 -20.42
C ASN A 39 -17.77 4.40 -19.97
N THR A 40 -19.05 4.70 -20.12
CA THR A 40 -19.65 5.97 -19.68
C THR A 40 -19.51 6.17 -18.16
N LEU A 41 -19.77 5.12 -17.37
CA LEU A 41 -19.56 5.12 -15.92
C LEU A 41 -18.09 5.38 -15.56
N GLY A 42 -17.15 4.69 -16.22
CA GLY A 42 -15.72 4.90 -16.03
C GLY A 42 -15.30 6.36 -16.27
N LEU A 43 -15.79 6.98 -17.35
CA LEU A 43 -15.51 8.38 -17.68
C LEU A 43 -16.10 9.37 -16.66
N SER A 44 -17.36 9.17 -16.26
CA SER A 44 -18.02 9.98 -15.23
C SER A 44 -17.25 9.92 -13.91
N LEU A 45 -16.72 8.75 -13.56
CA LEU A 45 -15.93 8.58 -12.35
C LEU A 45 -14.57 9.26 -12.41
N VAL A 46 -13.84 9.15 -13.53
CA VAL A 46 -12.59 9.88 -13.76
C VAL A 46 -12.83 11.38 -13.58
N SER A 47 -13.93 11.89 -14.14
CA SER A 47 -14.31 13.31 -14.05
C SER A 47 -14.62 13.73 -12.60
N TYR A 48 -15.40 12.93 -11.88
CA TYR A 48 -15.70 13.16 -10.46
C TYR A 48 -14.43 13.18 -9.59
N ASN A 49 -13.58 12.18 -9.72
CA ASN A 49 -12.34 12.09 -8.94
C ASN A 49 -11.35 13.22 -9.28
N ARG A 50 -11.31 13.68 -10.55
CA ARG A 50 -10.52 14.85 -10.93
C ARG A 50 -10.99 16.11 -10.19
N GLU A 51 -12.31 16.32 -10.10
CA GLU A 51 -12.87 17.48 -9.42
C GLU A 51 -12.66 17.40 -7.90
N LEU A 52 -12.82 16.21 -7.32
CA LEU A 52 -12.63 15.95 -5.89
C LEU A 52 -11.21 16.32 -5.42
N ASN A 53 -10.21 16.06 -6.26
CA ASN A 53 -8.79 16.28 -5.96
C ASN A 53 -8.27 17.69 -6.28
N LYS A 54 -9.11 18.64 -6.70
CA LYS A 54 -8.69 20.04 -6.88
C LYS A 54 -8.52 20.75 -5.53
N GLU A 55 -7.42 21.48 -5.35
CA GLU A 55 -7.18 22.33 -4.17
C GLU A 55 -8.29 23.39 -4.00
N ASP A 56 -8.65 24.07 -5.09
CA ASP A 56 -9.73 25.07 -5.14
C ASP A 56 -11.03 24.50 -5.74
N ARG A 57 -11.51 23.38 -5.19
CA ARG A 57 -12.72 22.74 -5.73
C ARG A 57 -13.96 23.64 -5.59
N SER A 58 -14.73 23.76 -6.67
CA SER A 58 -16.05 24.38 -6.60
C SER A 58 -17.07 23.33 -6.17
N GLU A 59 -17.74 23.55 -5.04
CA GLU A 59 -18.82 22.67 -4.57
C GLU A 59 -19.90 22.44 -5.63
N LYS A 60 -20.19 23.49 -6.42
CA LYS A 60 -21.14 23.41 -7.54
C LYS A 60 -20.68 22.45 -8.63
N GLU A 61 -19.41 22.49 -9.03
CA GLU A 61 -18.87 21.58 -10.04
C GLU A 61 -18.76 20.16 -9.48
N LEU A 62 -18.35 19.99 -8.22
CA LEU A 62 -18.31 18.68 -7.57
C LEU A 62 -19.69 18.02 -7.54
N ASN A 63 -20.73 18.77 -7.15
CA ASN A 63 -22.11 18.28 -7.12
C ASN A 63 -22.62 17.93 -8.52
N LYS A 64 -22.22 18.69 -9.55
CA LYS A 64 -22.55 18.40 -10.95
C LYS A 64 -21.88 17.09 -11.40
N GLN A 65 -20.60 16.89 -11.10
CA GLN A 65 -19.91 15.64 -11.43
C GLN A 65 -20.47 14.45 -10.64
N ALA A 66 -20.86 14.65 -9.37
CA ALA A 66 -21.52 13.62 -8.56
C ALA A 66 -22.86 13.21 -9.18
N ALA A 67 -23.67 14.16 -9.63
CA ALA A 67 -24.94 13.87 -10.30
C ALA A 67 -24.73 13.07 -11.59
N SER A 68 -23.75 13.46 -12.42
CA SER A 68 -23.38 12.72 -13.64
C SER A 68 -22.93 11.29 -13.32
N LEU A 69 -22.15 11.09 -12.25
CA LEU A 69 -21.72 9.78 -11.81
C LEU A 69 -22.90 8.90 -11.38
N VAL A 70 -23.83 9.45 -10.59
CA VAL A 70 -25.05 8.75 -10.15
C VAL A 70 -25.90 8.32 -11.34
N GLU A 71 -26.05 9.19 -12.34
CA GLU A 71 -26.80 8.89 -13.56
C GLU A 71 -26.16 7.74 -14.34
N SER A 72 -24.85 7.82 -14.63
CA SER A 72 -24.12 6.75 -15.34
C SER A 72 -24.14 5.43 -14.56
N LEU A 73 -24.02 5.48 -13.23
CA LEU A 73 -24.08 4.29 -12.38
C LEU A 73 -25.46 3.63 -12.45
N ASN A 74 -26.54 4.40 -12.33
CA ASN A 74 -27.89 3.86 -12.42
C ASN A 74 -28.17 3.26 -13.80
N GLN A 75 -27.69 3.87 -14.88
CA GLN A 75 -27.81 3.34 -16.23
C GLN A 75 -27.07 2.00 -16.37
N PHE A 76 -25.81 1.94 -15.92
CA PHE A 76 -25.01 0.72 -15.93
C PHE A 76 -25.67 -0.41 -15.11
N LEU A 77 -26.15 -0.11 -13.91
CA LEU A 77 -26.83 -1.09 -13.06
C LEU A 77 -28.12 -1.60 -13.70
N ALA A 78 -28.92 -0.71 -14.31
CA ALA A 78 -30.15 -1.11 -15.00
C ALA A 78 -29.87 -2.04 -16.20
N LEU A 79 -28.81 -1.77 -16.97
CA LEU A 79 -28.40 -2.64 -18.08
C LEU A 79 -27.81 -3.97 -17.58
N SER A 80 -27.04 -3.94 -16.48
CA SER A 80 -26.50 -5.15 -15.85
C SER A 80 -27.63 -6.04 -15.33
N ASP A 81 -28.64 -5.47 -14.67
CA ASP A 81 -29.84 -6.18 -14.20
C ASP A 81 -30.51 -6.94 -15.33
N LYS A 82 -30.74 -6.21 -16.43
CA LYS A 82 -31.37 -6.74 -17.62
C LYS A 82 -30.52 -7.87 -18.21
N ALA A 83 -29.21 -7.66 -18.36
CA ALA A 83 -28.30 -8.66 -18.89
C ALA A 83 -28.29 -9.95 -18.04
N TYR A 84 -28.22 -9.83 -16.72
CA TYR A 84 -28.27 -10.98 -15.81
C TYR A 84 -29.64 -11.68 -15.84
N LYS A 85 -30.75 -10.95 -15.75
CA LYS A 85 -32.10 -11.54 -15.71
C LYS A 85 -32.53 -12.17 -17.05
N GLU A 86 -32.08 -11.61 -18.18
CA GLU A 86 -32.31 -12.18 -19.51
C GLU A 86 -31.33 -13.32 -19.86
N GLY A 87 -30.09 -13.23 -19.39
CA GLY A 87 -29.05 -14.23 -19.64
C GLY A 87 -29.14 -15.47 -18.73
N VAL A 88 -29.58 -15.29 -17.50
CA VAL A 88 -29.50 -16.31 -16.43
C VAL A 88 -30.92 -16.64 -15.92
N PRO A 89 -31.53 -17.73 -16.41
CA PRO A 89 -32.91 -18.05 -16.07
C PRO A 89 -33.06 -18.50 -14.61
N TYR A 90 -34.06 -17.93 -13.93
CA TYR A 90 -34.37 -18.22 -12.53
C TYR A 90 -34.59 -19.72 -12.24
N ASP A 91 -35.19 -20.45 -13.17
CA ASP A 91 -35.45 -21.89 -13.02
C ASP A 91 -34.18 -22.77 -13.05
N VAL A 92 -33.06 -22.23 -13.54
CA VAL A 92 -31.75 -22.90 -13.53
C VAL A 92 -30.87 -22.37 -12.40
N PHE A 93 -30.97 -21.08 -12.07
CA PHE A 93 -30.15 -20.43 -11.04
C PHE A 93 -30.99 -19.83 -9.91
N PRO A 94 -31.60 -20.66 -9.04
CA PRO A 94 -32.39 -20.16 -7.92
C PRO A 94 -31.50 -19.36 -6.96
N GLY A 95 -31.98 -18.19 -6.54
CA GLY A 95 -31.27 -17.30 -5.61
C GLY A 95 -30.31 -16.30 -6.28
N PHE A 96 -29.86 -16.56 -7.51
CA PHE A 96 -28.94 -15.66 -8.21
C PHE A 96 -29.52 -14.25 -8.41
N TRP A 97 -30.81 -14.14 -8.71
CA TRP A 97 -31.45 -12.82 -8.91
C TRP A 97 -31.48 -11.99 -7.62
N GLN A 98 -31.63 -12.63 -6.46
CA GLN A 98 -31.57 -11.93 -5.18
C GLN A 98 -30.16 -11.36 -4.95
N MET A 99 -29.13 -12.14 -5.27
CA MET A 99 -27.74 -11.70 -5.20
C MET A 99 -27.46 -10.52 -6.16
N VAL A 100 -28.05 -10.52 -7.36
CA VAL A 100 -27.97 -9.37 -8.28
C VAL A 100 -28.64 -8.13 -7.66
N ASP A 101 -29.82 -8.27 -7.07
CA ASP A 101 -30.52 -7.16 -6.40
C ASP A 101 -29.73 -6.64 -5.17
N ASP A 102 -29.09 -7.53 -4.41
CA ASP A 102 -28.23 -7.18 -3.27
C ASP A 102 -26.96 -6.46 -3.72
N TRP A 103 -26.29 -6.95 -4.77
CA TRP A 103 -25.17 -6.28 -5.43
C TRP A 103 -25.55 -4.88 -5.92
N GLN A 104 -26.71 -4.71 -6.56
CA GLN A 104 -27.17 -3.40 -6.98
C GLN A 104 -27.40 -2.45 -5.81
N THR A 105 -27.94 -2.96 -4.70
CA THR A 105 -28.17 -2.18 -3.50
C THR A 105 -26.85 -1.69 -2.92
N LEU A 106 -25.82 -2.54 -2.90
CA LEU A 106 -24.46 -2.16 -2.53
C LEU A 106 -23.87 -1.14 -3.51
N ALA A 107 -23.98 -1.37 -4.81
CA ALA A 107 -23.51 -0.44 -5.85
C ALA A 107 -24.13 0.96 -5.74
N LYS A 108 -25.43 1.05 -5.49
CA LYS A 108 -26.15 2.33 -5.29
C LYS A 108 -25.75 3.04 -4.00
N SER A 109 -25.12 2.34 -3.06
CA SER A 109 -24.65 2.92 -1.79
C SER A 109 -23.30 3.64 -1.90
N PHE A 110 -22.84 3.98 -3.12
CA PHE A 110 -21.53 4.57 -3.40
C PHE A 110 -21.13 5.78 -2.52
N ALA A 111 -22.10 6.55 -2.02
CA ALA A 111 -21.86 7.68 -1.13
C ALA A 111 -21.45 7.27 0.31
N ARG A 112 -21.60 6.00 0.69
CA ARG A 112 -21.40 5.50 2.06
C ARG A 112 -20.08 4.77 2.30
N GLY A 113 -19.35 4.40 1.24
CA GLY A 113 -18.11 3.64 1.38
C GLY A 113 -17.64 3.03 0.06
N PRO A 114 -16.55 2.25 0.06
CA PRO A 114 -16.00 1.60 -1.15
C PRO A 114 -16.84 0.42 -1.65
N ASP A 115 -17.92 0.04 -0.94
CA ASP A 115 -18.72 -1.15 -1.24
C ASP A 115 -19.37 -1.14 -2.63
N TYR A 116 -19.49 0.02 -3.28
CA TYR A 116 -19.95 0.08 -4.66
C TYR A 116 -18.97 -0.51 -5.68
N LEU A 117 -17.72 -0.75 -5.27
CA LEU A 117 -16.70 -1.48 -6.02
C LEU A 117 -16.92 -3.00 -5.99
N ALA A 118 -17.93 -3.47 -5.25
CA ALA A 118 -18.30 -4.88 -5.24
C ALA A 118 -18.62 -5.34 -6.65
N LYS A 119 -18.07 -6.48 -7.04
CA LYS A 119 -18.45 -7.21 -8.24
C LYS A 119 -18.98 -8.57 -7.84
N ILE A 120 -19.87 -9.11 -8.67
CA ILE A 120 -20.24 -10.51 -8.64
C ILE A 120 -19.14 -11.27 -9.37
N GLN A 121 -18.40 -12.11 -8.66
CA GLN A 121 -17.45 -13.03 -9.27
C GLN A 121 -18.14 -14.35 -9.56
N VAL A 122 -18.03 -14.84 -10.78
CA VAL A 122 -18.60 -16.13 -11.21
C VAL A 122 -17.47 -17.12 -11.44
N THR A 123 -17.49 -18.25 -10.74
CA THR A 123 -16.49 -19.32 -10.89
C THR A 123 -17.20 -20.64 -11.19
N PRO A 124 -17.14 -21.15 -12.44
CA PRO A 124 -17.64 -22.48 -12.76
C PRO A 124 -16.68 -23.55 -12.23
N MET A 125 -17.19 -24.50 -11.46
CA MET A 125 -16.49 -25.69 -10.97
C MET A 125 -17.09 -26.94 -11.62
N TYR A 126 -16.26 -27.73 -12.26
CA TYR A 126 -16.67 -28.98 -12.91
C TYR A 126 -16.34 -30.19 -12.04
N TYR A 127 -17.35 -31.00 -11.72
CA TYR A 127 -17.22 -32.26 -10.99
C TYR A 127 -17.43 -33.43 -11.96
N PRO A 128 -16.37 -34.13 -12.41
CA PRO A 128 -16.44 -35.13 -13.49
C PRO A 128 -17.40 -36.30 -13.24
N ASN A 129 -17.76 -36.56 -11.98
CA ASN A 129 -18.52 -37.74 -11.59
C ASN A 129 -20.02 -37.50 -11.45
N ASP A 130 -20.48 -36.24 -11.42
CA ASP A 130 -21.83 -35.91 -10.96
C ASP A 130 -22.78 -35.40 -12.05
N SER A 131 -22.34 -35.33 -13.33
CA SER A 131 -23.14 -34.78 -14.46
C SER A 131 -23.73 -33.38 -14.18
N GLU A 132 -23.04 -32.63 -13.32
CA GLU A 132 -23.42 -31.32 -12.83
C GLU A 132 -22.19 -30.39 -12.87
N THR A 133 -22.44 -29.13 -13.26
CA THR A 133 -21.48 -28.03 -13.11
C THR A 133 -21.96 -27.14 -11.97
N VAL A 134 -21.12 -26.89 -10.98
CA VAL A 134 -21.45 -25.99 -9.87
C VAL A 134 -20.95 -24.60 -10.22
N PHE A 135 -21.83 -23.61 -10.21
CA PHE A 135 -21.46 -22.22 -10.34
C PHE A 135 -21.38 -21.59 -8.95
N SER A 136 -20.20 -21.08 -8.59
CA SER A 136 -20.01 -20.26 -7.40
C SER A 136 -20.12 -18.80 -7.77
N PHE A 137 -21.00 -18.08 -7.09
CA PHE A 137 -21.18 -16.64 -7.21
C PHE A 137 -20.78 -15.99 -5.90
N GLU A 138 -19.85 -15.03 -5.93
CA GLU A 138 -19.39 -14.30 -4.75
C GLU A 138 -19.53 -12.78 -4.91
N ILE A 139 -20.05 -12.09 -3.89
CA ILE A 139 -19.93 -10.62 -3.77
C ILE A 139 -18.67 -10.33 -2.94
N LEU A 140 -17.58 -9.91 -3.60
CA LEU A 140 -16.26 -9.79 -2.97
C LEU A 140 -16.20 -8.85 -1.74
N SER A 141 -17.08 -7.86 -1.65
CA SER A 141 -17.08 -6.93 -0.51
C SER A 141 -17.74 -7.51 0.74
N THR A 142 -18.71 -8.42 0.58
CA THR A 142 -19.45 -9.03 1.70
C THR A 142 -18.94 -10.43 2.03
N GLY A 143 -18.25 -11.08 1.10
CA GLY A 143 -17.89 -12.49 1.20
C GLY A 143 -19.11 -13.43 1.12
N GLU A 144 -20.25 -12.91 0.66
CA GLU A 144 -21.44 -13.73 0.43
C GLU A 144 -21.22 -14.61 -0.79
N VAL A 145 -21.35 -15.92 -0.58
CA VAL A 145 -21.15 -16.94 -1.62
C VAL A 145 -22.43 -17.77 -1.76
N ILE A 146 -22.89 -17.95 -3.00
CA ILE A 146 -23.90 -18.95 -3.35
C ILE A 146 -23.33 -19.94 -4.36
N GLU A 147 -23.56 -21.22 -4.10
CA GLU A 147 -23.16 -22.30 -5.00
C GLU A 147 -24.41 -22.94 -5.59
N ILE A 148 -24.48 -22.99 -6.92
CA ILE A 148 -25.65 -23.51 -7.64
C ILE A 148 -25.22 -24.67 -8.52
N PRO A 149 -25.64 -25.91 -8.22
CA PRO A 149 -25.45 -27.04 -9.11
C PRO A 149 -26.40 -26.93 -10.32
N VAL A 150 -25.84 -27.00 -11.52
CA VAL A 150 -26.55 -26.96 -12.80
C VAL A 150 -26.32 -28.28 -13.52
N LYS A 151 -27.41 -28.98 -13.83
CA LYS A 151 -27.33 -30.24 -14.58
C LYS A 151 -26.86 -30.00 -16.01
N ASP A 152 -26.18 -30.97 -16.60
CA ASP A 152 -25.75 -30.89 -18.00
C ASP A 152 -26.93 -30.66 -18.97
N SER A 153 -28.12 -31.17 -18.64
CA SER A 153 -29.36 -30.92 -19.43
C SER A 153 -29.90 -29.48 -19.34
N GLN A 154 -29.39 -28.68 -18.41
CA GLN A 154 -29.75 -27.29 -18.20
C GLN A 154 -28.65 -26.32 -18.66
N ILE A 155 -27.43 -26.79 -18.93
CA ILE A 155 -26.29 -25.92 -19.26
C ILE A 155 -26.52 -25.08 -20.51
N ASN A 156 -27.32 -25.56 -21.46
CA ASN A 156 -27.64 -24.86 -22.71
C ASN A 156 -28.97 -24.08 -22.64
N LYS A 157 -29.47 -23.76 -21.44
CA LYS A 157 -30.74 -23.03 -21.25
C LYS A 157 -30.54 -21.55 -20.95
N CYS A 158 -29.31 -21.04 -21.02
CA CYS A 158 -29.03 -19.63 -20.81
C CYS A 158 -29.28 -18.80 -22.08
N GLY A 159 -29.23 -17.47 -21.91
CA GLY A 159 -29.50 -16.49 -22.96
C GLY A 159 -31.00 -16.23 -23.20
N PRO A 160 -31.34 -15.17 -23.96
CA PRO A 160 -32.72 -14.76 -24.20
C PRO A 160 -33.59 -15.84 -24.87
N LEU A 161 -32.97 -16.67 -25.72
CA LEU A 161 -33.63 -17.75 -26.45
C LEU A 161 -33.51 -19.12 -25.76
N ARG A 162 -32.85 -19.18 -24.60
CA ARG A 162 -32.65 -20.41 -23.80
C ARG A 162 -31.99 -21.56 -24.57
N ASN A 163 -30.98 -21.23 -25.37
CA ASN A 163 -30.25 -22.18 -26.22
C ASN A 163 -28.74 -21.95 -26.21
N GLU A 164 -28.23 -21.18 -25.25
CA GLU A 164 -26.82 -20.82 -25.12
C GLU A 164 -26.19 -21.47 -23.89
N ASP A 165 -24.90 -21.75 -23.97
CA ASP A 165 -24.14 -22.32 -22.85
C ASP A 165 -24.04 -21.27 -21.73
N CYS A 166 -24.46 -21.66 -20.53
CA CYS A 166 -24.47 -20.78 -19.36
C CYS A 166 -23.08 -20.29 -18.97
N ARG A 167 -22.02 -21.05 -19.25
CA ARG A 167 -20.63 -20.63 -19.02
C ARG A 167 -20.27 -19.46 -19.91
N GLU A 168 -20.62 -19.54 -21.20
CA GLU A 168 -20.37 -18.48 -22.18
C GLU A 168 -21.17 -17.23 -21.82
N VAL A 169 -22.47 -17.37 -21.56
CA VAL A 169 -23.33 -16.24 -21.19
C VAL A 169 -22.85 -15.55 -19.90
N LEU A 170 -22.51 -16.31 -18.86
CA LEU A 170 -22.02 -15.75 -17.60
C LEU A 170 -20.63 -15.13 -17.75
N SER A 171 -19.76 -15.71 -18.58
CA SER A 171 -18.45 -15.14 -18.92
C SER A 171 -18.62 -13.81 -19.64
N ASP A 172 -19.46 -13.75 -20.67
CA ASP A 172 -19.69 -12.52 -21.45
C ASP A 172 -20.25 -11.39 -20.57
N ILE A 173 -21.20 -11.70 -19.69
CA ILE A 173 -21.74 -10.70 -18.76
C ILE A 173 -20.66 -10.27 -17.76
N THR A 174 -19.87 -11.22 -17.24
CA THR A 174 -18.78 -10.93 -16.30
C THR A 174 -17.71 -10.06 -16.96
N ASP A 175 -17.29 -10.35 -18.19
CA ASP A 175 -16.32 -9.57 -18.94
C ASP A 175 -16.84 -8.14 -19.22
N ALA A 176 -18.11 -7.99 -19.58
CA ALA A 176 -18.74 -6.68 -19.77
C ALA A 176 -18.79 -5.87 -18.46
N VAL A 177 -19.11 -6.52 -17.34
CA VAL A 177 -19.12 -5.90 -16.01
C VAL A 177 -17.70 -5.55 -15.56
N GLU A 178 -16.72 -6.46 -15.71
CA GLU A 178 -15.32 -6.23 -15.36
C GLU A 178 -14.69 -5.09 -16.16
N GLY A 179 -15.05 -4.97 -17.44
CA GLY A 179 -14.70 -3.83 -18.28
C GLY A 179 -15.12 -2.48 -17.67
N ALA A 180 -16.27 -2.43 -16.98
CA ALA A 180 -16.74 -1.26 -16.25
C ALA A 180 -15.89 -0.97 -15.01
N TYR A 181 -15.56 -2.02 -14.26
CA TYR A 181 -14.85 -1.90 -12.99
C TYR A 181 -13.36 -1.61 -13.14
N LYS A 182 -12.74 -1.94 -14.27
CA LYS A 182 -11.30 -1.70 -14.49
C LYS A 182 -10.92 -0.21 -14.44
N PRO A 183 -11.55 0.71 -15.21
CA PRO A 183 -11.31 2.15 -15.06
C PRO A 183 -11.60 2.66 -13.65
N ILE A 184 -12.60 2.09 -12.99
CA ILE A 184 -12.97 2.44 -11.62
C ILE A 184 -11.85 2.07 -10.64
N ALA A 185 -11.38 0.83 -10.72
CA ALA A 185 -10.26 0.34 -9.94
C ALA A 185 -9.00 1.16 -10.22
N ASP A 186 -8.70 1.48 -11.48
CA ASP A 186 -7.54 2.30 -11.84
C ASP A 186 -7.59 3.71 -11.23
N VAL A 187 -8.78 4.33 -11.18
CA VAL A 187 -8.93 5.68 -10.62
C VAL A 187 -8.85 5.68 -9.09
N TYR A 188 -9.45 4.70 -8.41
CA TYR A 188 -9.47 4.65 -6.94
C TYR A 188 -8.21 3.99 -6.36
N LEU A 189 -7.83 2.84 -6.90
CA LEU A 189 -6.66 2.08 -6.44
C LEU A 189 -5.38 2.64 -7.02
N GLY A 190 -5.38 3.28 -8.19
CA GLY A 190 -4.17 3.84 -8.79
C GLY A 190 -3.39 4.77 -7.86
N PRO A 191 -4.01 5.81 -7.27
CA PRO A 191 -3.34 6.67 -6.28
C PRO A 191 -2.85 5.91 -5.05
N VAL A 192 -3.64 4.95 -4.54
CA VAL A 192 -3.28 4.11 -3.38
C VAL A 192 -2.08 3.23 -3.70
N VAL A 193 -2.05 2.59 -4.86
CA VAL A 193 -0.96 1.75 -5.36
C VAL A 193 0.30 2.59 -5.58
N LEU A 194 0.17 3.78 -6.17
CA LEU A 194 1.30 4.70 -6.33
C LEU A 194 1.86 5.17 -4.99
N HIS A 195 0.97 5.50 -4.03
CA HIS A 195 1.38 5.87 -2.68
C HIS A 195 2.08 4.71 -1.98
N TYR A 196 1.50 3.51 -2.02
CA TYR A 196 2.09 2.29 -1.47
C TYR A 196 3.47 1.99 -2.09
N THR A 197 3.59 2.06 -3.41
CA THR A 197 4.86 1.84 -4.12
C THR A 197 5.90 2.89 -3.72
N SER A 198 5.49 4.15 -3.53
CA SER A 198 6.36 5.20 -3.02
C SER A 198 6.82 4.92 -1.59
N LEU A 199 5.92 4.52 -0.70
CA LEU A 199 6.24 4.16 0.68
C LEU A 199 7.19 2.96 0.73
N GLU A 200 6.94 1.94 -0.08
CA GLU A 200 7.81 0.77 -0.20
C GLU A 200 9.22 1.18 -0.65
N ALA A 201 9.32 2.07 -1.65
CA ALA A 201 10.60 2.60 -2.10
C ALA A 201 11.32 3.40 -1.01
N GLU A 202 10.59 4.22 -0.24
CA GLU A 202 11.14 4.98 0.89
C GLU A 202 11.66 4.06 2.00
N TRP A 203 10.89 3.03 2.38
CA TRP A 203 11.33 2.03 3.34
C TRP A 203 12.57 1.27 2.85
N LYS A 204 12.59 0.84 1.58
CA LYS A 204 13.78 0.23 0.95
C LYS A 204 15.00 1.15 1.00
N GLN A 205 14.82 2.45 0.81
CA GLN A 205 15.89 3.43 0.93
C GLN A 205 16.36 3.55 2.39
N PHE A 206 15.43 3.66 3.34
CA PHE A 206 15.71 3.69 4.77
C PHE A 206 16.58 2.49 5.20
N TYR A 207 16.27 1.26 4.76
CA TYR A 207 17.12 0.10 5.11
C TYR A 207 18.53 0.16 4.55
N ARG A 208 18.73 0.80 3.41
CA ARG A 208 20.06 0.84 2.79
C ARG A 208 20.92 1.97 3.33
N GLU A 209 20.29 3.08 3.68
CA GLU A 209 20.97 4.34 3.92
C GLU A 209 20.92 4.78 5.38
N ALA A 210 19.86 4.44 6.12
CA ALA A 210 19.73 4.83 7.51
C ALA A 210 20.71 4.06 8.41
N ARG A 211 21.07 4.68 9.54
CA ARG A 211 21.98 4.07 10.50
C ARG A 211 21.26 2.92 11.21
N TYR A 212 21.96 1.83 11.50
CA TYR A 212 21.36 0.69 12.22
C TYR A 212 20.73 1.13 13.56
N GLN A 213 19.51 0.66 13.82
CA GLN A 213 18.78 0.87 15.07
C GLN A 213 18.61 -0.47 15.79
N THR A 214 18.97 -0.48 17.07
CA THR A 214 18.68 -1.61 17.97
C THR A 214 17.17 -1.68 18.24
N PRO A 215 16.64 -2.81 18.76
CA PRO A 215 15.24 -2.88 19.19
C PRO A 215 14.84 -1.75 20.15
N LEU A 216 15.76 -1.36 21.06
CA LEU A 216 15.51 -0.28 22.01
C LEU A 216 15.41 1.08 21.31
N ASP A 217 16.26 1.36 20.33
CA ASP A 217 16.24 2.59 19.53
C ASP A 217 14.93 2.71 18.74
N SER A 218 14.51 1.62 18.08
CA SER A 218 13.26 1.57 17.33
C SER A 218 12.06 1.74 18.24
N TRP A 219 12.03 1.05 19.38
CA TRP A 219 10.97 1.20 20.38
C TRP A 219 10.88 2.64 20.89
N PHE A 220 12.00 3.26 21.29
CA PHE A 220 12.03 4.62 21.80
C PHE A 220 11.63 5.63 20.72
N SER A 221 12.15 5.47 19.51
CA SER A 221 11.78 6.30 18.35
C SER A 221 10.27 6.25 18.09
N ALA A 222 9.67 5.06 18.06
CA ALA A 222 8.26 4.89 17.72
C ALA A 222 7.30 5.25 18.86
N ASN A 223 7.60 4.82 20.09
CA ASN A 223 6.67 4.87 21.22
C ASN A 223 6.88 6.06 22.16
N VAL A 224 7.97 6.80 22.02
CA VAL A 224 8.24 7.99 22.86
C VAL A 224 8.33 9.25 22.00
N VAL A 225 9.07 9.20 20.88
CA VAL A 225 9.36 10.41 20.10
C VAL A 225 8.36 10.63 18.96
N GLN A 226 8.02 9.59 18.21
CA GLN A 226 7.22 9.68 16.99
C GLN A 226 5.86 8.98 17.13
N VAL A 227 5.28 9.06 18.33
CA VAL A 227 4.02 8.43 18.69
C VAL A 227 2.90 8.83 17.73
N ASP A 228 2.74 10.13 17.49
CA ASP A 228 1.66 10.64 16.63
C ASP A 228 1.89 10.33 15.15
N TYR A 229 3.15 10.17 14.75
CA TYR A 229 3.50 9.81 13.37
C TYR A 229 3.08 8.36 13.04
N PHE A 230 3.21 7.44 14.00
CA PHE A 230 2.91 6.02 13.79
C PHE A 230 1.52 5.58 14.26
N LYS A 231 0.80 6.36 15.07
CA LYS A 231 -0.57 6.04 15.54
C LYS A 231 -1.68 6.35 14.52
N GLY A 232 -1.36 6.93 13.37
CA GLY A 232 -2.34 7.23 12.33
C GLY A 232 -2.94 5.96 11.70
N LEU A 233 -4.14 6.07 11.13
CA LEU A 233 -4.74 5.02 10.29
C LEU A 233 -4.12 4.96 8.88
N ASP A 234 -3.28 5.93 8.55
CA ASP A 234 -2.63 6.03 7.25
C ASP A 234 -1.41 5.10 7.16
N LEU A 235 -1.15 4.61 5.95
CA LEU A 235 0.12 3.97 5.65
C LEU A 235 1.24 5.00 5.80
N THR A 236 2.17 4.76 6.74
CA THR A 236 3.24 5.71 7.05
C THR A 236 4.58 5.25 6.49
N GLY A 237 5.38 6.24 6.09
CA GLY A 237 6.75 6.01 5.64
C GLY A 237 7.70 5.73 6.79
N PRO A 238 8.99 5.53 6.49
CA PRO A 238 10.03 5.48 7.51
C PRO A 238 10.07 6.78 8.33
N PRO A 239 10.50 6.72 9.60
CA PRO A 239 10.60 7.90 10.45
C PRO A 239 11.51 8.95 9.80
N LYS A 240 11.13 10.23 9.89
CA LYS A 240 11.96 11.32 9.32
C LYS A 240 13.28 11.49 10.06
N ILE A 241 13.29 11.16 11.35
CA ILE A 241 14.45 11.25 12.23
C ILE A 241 14.56 9.93 12.99
N GLN A 242 15.76 9.35 13.03
CA GLN A 242 16.06 8.22 13.91
C GLN A 242 16.50 8.75 15.26
N VAL A 243 16.04 8.15 16.35
CA VAL A 243 16.51 8.46 17.70
C VAL A 243 17.17 7.23 18.28
N PHE A 244 18.29 7.45 18.96
CA PHE A 244 19.06 6.41 19.61
C PHE A 244 19.09 6.66 21.11
N PHE A 245 19.01 5.58 21.88
CA PHE A 245 18.96 5.64 23.33
C PHE A 245 19.74 4.49 23.94
N LEU A 246 20.73 4.83 24.77
CA LEU A 246 21.61 3.88 25.45
C LEU A 246 22.26 2.87 24.49
N ARG A 247 22.82 3.35 23.38
CA ARG A 247 23.45 2.48 22.38
C ARG A 247 24.95 2.29 22.64
N PRO A 248 25.41 1.08 23.01
CA PRO A 248 26.83 0.80 23.13
C PRO A 248 27.48 0.63 21.75
N THR A 249 28.72 1.09 21.61
CA THR A 249 29.54 0.98 20.41
C THR A 249 31.02 0.84 20.76
N LEU A 250 31.81 0.23 19.88
CA LEU A 250 33.27 0.22 20.00
C LEU A 250 33.84 1.40 19.23
N VAL A 251 34.80 2.10 19.82
CA VAL A 251 35.44 3.27 19.21
C VAL A 251 36.94 3.15 19.31
N PHE A 252 37.65 3.74 18.35
CA PHE A 252 39.07 3.98 18.46
C PHE A 252 39.28 5.38 19.02
N GLU A 253 39.95 5.49 20.15
CA GLU A 253 40.08 6.71 20.93
C GLU A 253 41.54 7.17 21.03
N HIS A 254 41.78 8.42 20.65
CA HIS A 254 43.04 9.13 20.84
C HIS A 254 42.94 10.09 22.03
N LEU A 255 43.72 9.83 23.08
CA LEU A 255 43.85 10.68 24.27
C LEU A 255 45.12 11.53 24.15
N TYR A 256 44.97 12.86 24.10
CA TYR A 256 46.07 13.77 23.79
C TYR A 256 47.19 13.73 24.84
N ASP A 257 46.79 13.66 26.11
CA ASP A 257 47.64 13.82 27.29
C ASP A 257 48.02 12.48 27.97
N ALA A 258 47.89 11.37 27.24
CA ALA A 258 48.36 10.06 27.70
C ALA A 258 49.88 9.91 27.52
N GLU A 259 50.49 8.98 28.27
CA GLU A 259 51.88 8.59 28.05
C GLU A 259 52.08 7.97 26.65
N LYS A 260 53.33 8.02 26.16
CA LYS A 260 53.66 7.48 24.84
C LYS A 260 53.47 5.96 24.83
N GLY A 261 52.51 5.50 24.02
CA GLY A 261 52.13 4.09 23.93
C GLY A 261 50.66 3.88 24.31
N ASP A 262 50.11 4.76 25.16
CA ASP A 262 48.75 4.65 25.70
C ASP A 262 47.81 5.74 25.16
N LYS A 263 48.23 6.45 24.11
CA LYS A 263 47.43 7.50 23.47
C LYS A 263 46.26 6.94 22.68
N ASP A 264 46.51 5.87 21.93
CA ASP A 264 45.59 5.29 20.97
C ASP A 264 45.14 3.91 21.44
N ASP A 265 43.84 3.75 21.70
CA ASP A 265 43.29 2.47 22.17
C ASP A 265 41.83 2.27 21.75
N VAL A 266 41.36 1.02 21.83
CA VAL A 266 39.96 0.66 21.63
C VAL A 266 39.19 0.89 22.92
N SER A 267 38.14 1.69 22.84
CA SER A 267 37.29 2.08 23.96
C SER A 267 35.84 1.68 23.71
N ILE A 268 35.04 1.63 24.77
CA ILE A 268 33.60 1.43 24.67
C ILE A 268 32.94 2.79 24.77
N ALA A 269 32.12 3.18 23.79
CA ALA A 269 31.31 4.38 23.85
C ALA A 269 29.83 4.02 24.03
N LEU A 270 29.15 4.73 24.92
CA LEU A 270 27.70 4.63 25.12
C LEU A 270 27.04 5.92 24.63
N GLU A 271 26.24 5.81 23.58
CA GLU A 271 25.37 6.89 23.11
C GLU A 271 24.18 7.01 24.05
N VAL A 272 24.18 8.02 24.92
CA VAL A 272 23.12 8.23 25.91
C VAL A 272 21.84 8.63 25.22
N ILE A 273 21.93 9.61 24.33
CA ILE A 273 20.85 10.05 23.46
C ILE A 273 21.44 10.62 22.19
N GLY A 274 20.86 10.27 21.05
CA GLY A 274 21.25 10.83 19.76
C GLY A 274 20.11 10.88 18.77
N PHE A 275 20.30 11.67 17.72
CA PHE A 275 19.38 11.72 16.60
C PHE A 275 20.14 11.62 15.28
N ASN A 276 19.47 11.12 14.25
CA ASN A 276 20.01 11.06 12.90
C ASN A 276 18.93 11.39 11.87
N ARG A 277 19.21 12.40 11.05
CA ARG A 277 18.46 12.77 9.86
C ARG A 277 19.00 11.97 8.70
N TRP A 278 18.44 10.77 8.53
CA TRP A 278 19.02 9.75 7.67
C TRP A 278 19.02 10.12 6.18
N LYS A 279 18.03 10.90 5.69
CA LYS A 279 18.00 11.38 4.31
C LYS A 279 19.13 12.38 4.03
N GLU A 280 19.47 13.20 5.02
CA GLU A 280 20.54 14.19 4.98
C GLU A 280 21.92 13.59 5.29
N GLY A 281 21.95 12.40 5.89
CA GLY A 281 23.18 11.74 6.30
C GLY A 281 23.86 12.44 7.47
N PHE A 282 23.12 13.11 8.35
CA PHE A 282 23.68 13.87 9.46
C PHE A 282 22.96 13.62 10.77
N GLY A 283 23.72 13.49 11.85
CA GLY A 283 23.20 13.32 13.20
C GLY A 283 24.15 13.83 14.27
N ALA A 284 23.67 13.85 15.51
CA ALA A 284 24.47 14.19 16.66
C ALA A 284 23.98 13.45 17.91
N SER A 285 24.89 13.25 18.86
CA SER A 285 24.59 12.55 20.11
C SER A 285 25.38 13.08 21.30
N ILE A 286 24.85 12.83 22.49
CA ILE A 286 25.60 12.86 23.74
C ILE A 286 26.14 11.47 23.98
N THR A 287 27.44 11.38 24.23
CA THR A 287 28.15 10.10 24.30
C THR A 287 29.05 10.09 25.52
N THR A 288 29.06 8.96 26.23
CA THR A 288 30.09 8.68 27.23
C THR A 288 31.08 7.67 26.66
N VAL A 289 32.35 7.80 27.01
CA VAL A 289 33.43 6.90 26.58
C VAL A 289 34.04 6.30 27.82
N TYR A 290 34.23 4.98 27.81
CA TYR A 290 34.85 4.22 28.88
C TYR A 290 36.11 3.53 28.38
N ASN A 291 37.22 3.77 29.09
CA ASN A 291 38.48 3.05 28.93
C ASN A 291 39.29 3.16 30.23
N ASP A 292 39.64 2.02 30.82
CA ASP A 292 40.42 1.94 32.05
C ASP A 292 41.93 2.10 31.76
N ARG A 293 42.43 3.34 31.88
CA ARG A 293 43.84 3.70 31.65
C ARG A 293 44.49 4.09 32.97
N LYS A 294 45.79 3.81 33.12
CA LYS A 294 46.53 4.13 34.37
C LYS A 294 46.60 5.63 34.65
N ASP A 295 46.73 6.42 33.60
CA ASP A 295 47.02 7.86 33.71
C ASP A 295 45.82 8.72 33.36
N ALA A 296 44.61 8.18 33.24
CA ALA A 296 43.44 8.99 32.93
C ALA A 296 42.17 8.45 33.60
N ASP A 297 41.24 9.34 33.89
CA ASP A 297 39.93 8.90 34.39
C ASP A 297 39.23 7.97 33.39
N ALA A 298 38.61 6.92 33.93
CA ALA A 298 38.08 5.85 33.11
C ALA A 298 36.87 6.27 32.26
N ILE A 299 36.15 7.33 32.65
CA ILE A 299 34.92 7.79 32.02
C ILE A 299 35.11 9.21 31.50
N GLY A 300 34.86 9.39 30.20
CA GLY A 300 34.70 10.71 29.58
C GLY A 300 33.28 10.95 29.13
N ILE A 301 32.82 12.20 29.18
CA ILE A 301 31.52 12.63 28.66
C ILE A 301 31.77 13.61 27.51
N GLY A 302 30.99 13.51 26.44
CA GLY A 302 31.03 14.50 25.40
C GLY A 302 29.97 14.33 24.33
N ALA A 303 30.33 14.73 23.12
CA ALA A 303 29.42 14.83 22.00
C ALA A 303 30.00 14.15 20.76
N SER A 304 29.10 13.61 19.95
CA SER A 304 29.45 12.99 18.68
C SER A 304 28.63 13.58 17.55
N ILE A 305 29.23 13.59 16.36
CA ILE A 305 28.55 13.89 15.09
C ILE A 305 28.56 12.65 14.21
N HIS A 306 27.45 12.42 13.52
CA HIS A 306 27.28 11.30 12.59
C HIS A 306 27.26 11.84 11.15
N ILE A 307 28.08 11.24 10.28
CA ILE A 307 28.29 11.68 8.91
C ILE A 307 28.00 10.51 7.97
N LYS A 308 27.18 10.78 6.95
CA LYS A 308 26.70 9.79 5.96
C LYS A 308 26.06 8.56 6.60
N ASN A 309 25.48 8.70 7.79
CA ASN A 309 24.88 7.63 8.60
C ASN A 309 25.85 6.50 9.03
N LYS A 310 27.15 6.61 8.71
CA LYS A 310 28.12 5.50 8.87
C LYS A 310 29.32 5.85 9.74
N PHE A 311 29.77 7.10 9.67
CA PHE A 311 30.96 7.55 10.38
C PHE A 311 30.52 8.36 11.58
N THR A 312 31.09 8.04 12.75
CA THR A 312 30.93 8.89 13.92
C THR A 312 32.27 9.41 14.35
N ILE A 313 32.34 10.71 14.60
CA ILE A 313 33.49 11.38 15.20
C ILE A 313 32.97 12.05 16.46
N GLY A 314 33.67 11.87 17.57
CA GLY A 314 33.30 12.50 18.82
C GLY A 314 34.48 13.04 19.58
N TYR A 315 34.14 13.89 20.53
CA TYR A 315 35.06 14.49 21.48
C TYR A 315 34.53 14.19 22.88
N ALA A 316 35.41 13.78 23.78
CA ALA A 316 35.10 13.49 25.17
C ALA A 316 36.05 14.23 26.10
N TYR A 317 35.51 14.72 27.22
CA TYR A 317 36.22 15.36 28.31
C TYR A 317 36.12 14.51 29.57
N ARG A 318 37.20 14.50 30.36
CA ARG A 318 37.34 13.75 31.62
C ARG A 318 37.62 14.70 32.78
N ASP A 319 37.30 14.27 34.01
CA ASP A 319 37.37 15.12 35.20
C ASP A 319 38.81 15.50 35.59
N ASP A 320 39.80 14.72 35.15
CA ASP A 320 41.24 14.96 35.29
C ASP A 320 41.82 15.99 34.29
N ASP A 321 40.97 16.84 33.72
CA ASP A 321 41.27 17.85 32.69
C ASP A 321 41.80 17.26 31.36
N LYS A 322 41.67 15.94 31.14
CA LYS A 322 42.09 15.31 29.89
C LYS A 322 40.97 15.25 28.86
N SER A 323 41.37 15.25 27.60
CA SER A 323 40.44 15.19 26.47
C SER A 323 40.86 14.18 25.41
N SER A 324 39.87 13.66 24.72
CA SER A 324 40.06 12.65 23.69
C SER A 324 39.18 12.91 22.47
N VAL A 325 39.69 12.55 21.31
CA VAL A 325 38.88 12.38 20.10
C VAL A 325 38.72 10.90 19.82
N PHE A 326 37.52 10.49 19.44
CA PHE A 326 37.25 9.12 19.08
C PHE A 326 36.52 9.01 17.74
N VAL A 327 36.76 7.91 17.06
CA VAL A 327 36.10 7.56 15.80
C VAL A 327 35.46 6.19 15.92
N ASN A 328 34.25 6.08 15.40
CA ASN A 328 33.53 4.81 15.30
C ASN A 328 33.36 4.44 13.81
N LEU A 329 33.67 3.19 13.49
CA LEU A 329 33.17 2.51 12.31
C LEU A 329 32.08 1.57 12.81
N ASP A 330 30.81 1.87 12.53
CA ASP A 330 29.66 1.20 13.13
C ASP A 330 29.64 -0.29 12.75
N LEU A 331 30.33 -1.13 13.54
CA LEU A 331 30.50 -2.57 13.28
C LEU A 331 29.16 -3.30 13.34
N LEU A 332 28.15 -2.72 13.97
CA LEU A 332 26.81 -3.28 14.02
C LEU A 332 26.17 -3.38 12.63
N GLU A 333 26.56 -2.53 11.67
CA GLU A 333 26.14 -2.68 10.26
C GLU A 333 26.70 -3.96 9.61
N TRP A 334 27.82 -4.49 10.11
CA TRP A 334 28.41 -5.74 9.58
C TRP A 334 27.79 -6.99 10.20
N PHE A 335 27.18 -6.87 11.38
CA PHE A 335 26.60 -8.01 12.11
C PHE A 335 25.05 -8.01 12.11
N GLY A 336 24.39 -6.90 11.77
CA GLY A 336 22.93 -6.77 11.75
C GLY A 336 22.34 -6.75 10.34
N ASP A 337 21.25 -7.49 10.12
CA ASP A 337 20.42 -7.34 8.92
C ASP A 337 19.37 -6.25 9.15
N ASN A 338 19.46 -5.15 8.39
CA ASN A 338 18.50 -4.04 8.46
C ASN A 338 17.05 -4.46 8.15
N LYS A 339 16.83 -5.65 7.55
CA LYS A 339 15.49 -6.20 7.35
C LYS A 339 14.76 -6.48 8.66
N GLU A 340 15.46 -6.88 9.72
CA GLU A 340 14.83 -7.19 11.01
C GLU A 340 14.24 -5.93 11.67
N THR A 341 14.86 -4.77 11.43
CA THR A 341 14.37 -3.46 11.89
C THR A 341 13.00 -3.13 11.29
N TYR A 342 12.71 -3.53 10.05
CA TYR A 342 11.39 -3.35 9.43
C TYR A 342 10.29 -4.10 10.17
N SER A 343 10.51 -5.39 10.39
CA SER A 343 9.52 -6.25 11.04
C SER A 343 9.17 -5.73 12.44
N ARG A 344 10.13 -5.08 13.11
CA ARG A 344 9.90 -4.41 14.40
C ARG A 344 9.02 -3.17 14.26
N TYR A 345 9.28 -2.30 13.29
CA TYR A 345 8.39 -1.16 13.01
C TYR A 345 6.97 -1.60 12.65
N LEU A 346 6.83 -2.63 11.81
CA LEU A 346 5.52 -3.24 11.53
C LEU A 346 4.83 -3.77 12.78
N GLY A 347 5.60 -4.39 13.69
CA GLY A 347 5.07 -4.87 14.97
C GLY A 347 4.58 -3.76 15.91
N TYR A 348 5.01 -2.51 15.73
CA TYR A 348 4.52 -1.35 16.50
C TYR A 348 3.36 -0.60 15.81
N LEU A 349 3.09 -0.92 14.54
CA LEU A 349 1.99 -0.34 13.76
C LEU A 349 0.66 -1.11 13.92
N ASN A 350 0.73 -2.35 14.44
CA ASN A 350 -0.42 -3.15 14.85
C ASN A 350 -0.70 -2.96 16.34
#